data_AF-T0GIE2-F1
#
_entry.id   AF-T0GIE2-F1
#
_cell.length_a   1.000
_cell.length_b   1.000
_cell.length_c   1.000
_cell.angle_alpha   90.00
_cell.angle_beta   90.00
_cell.angle_gamma   90.00
#
_symmetry.space_group_name_H-M   'P 1'
#
loop_
_entity.id
_entity.type
_entity.pdbx_description
1 polymer ?
#
loop_
_entity_poly.entity_id
_entity_poly.type
_entity_poly.pdbx_seq_one_letter_code
_entity_poly.pdbx_strand_id
1 'polypeptide(L)'
;MNSITELLDKARELAVSNDKIREIIHQREGNWRLELVRQRRRLITLICDLEMLLSRALANPAAPGEVRDMKEALFHMRTILAHHQASWPAATLDTGIEDYLLSANHVRERFLTFAAHVEKLSARFRT
;
A
#
# COMPACT_ATOMS: atom_id res chain seq x y z
N MET A 1 -8.93 11.52 18.78
CA MET A 1 -7.88 11.46 17.74
C MET A 1 -8.42 12.15 16.50
N ASN A 2 -7.65 13.04 15.87
CA ASN A 2 -8.02 13.69 14.61
C ASN A 2 -8.04 12.62 13.49
N SER A 3 -9.09 12.57 12.67
CA SER A 3 -9.24 11.51 11.64
C SER A 3 -8.11 11.52 10.61
N ILE A 4 -7.47 12.68 10.40
CA ILE A 4 -6.30 12.81 9.54
C ILE A 4 -5.06 12.20 10.19
N THR A 5 -4.88 12.32 11.50
CA THR A 5 -3.76 11.67 12.21
C THR A 5 -3.86 10.15 12.09
N GLU A 6 -5.06 9.59 12.31
CA GLU A 6 -5.32 8.15 12.15
C GLU A 6 -5.04 7.68 10.71
N LEU A 7 -5.44 8.46 9.71
CA LEU A 7 -5.14 8.22 8.30
C LEU A 7 -3.63 8.18 8.02
N LEU A 8 -2.88 9.15 8.54
CA LEU A 8 -1.43 9.23 8.35
C LEU A 8 -0.66 8.15 9.11
N ASP A 9 -1.12 7.75 10.30
CA ASP A 9 -0.57 6.60 11.04
C ASP A 9 -0.79 5.31 10.25
N LYS A 10 -2.00 5.10 9.71
CA LYS A 10 -2.30 3.91 8.94
C LYS A 10 -1.53 3.85 7.61
N ALA A 11 -1.29 4.99 6.97
CA ALA A 11 -0.46 5.06 5.76
C ALA A 11 1.01 4.71 6.05
N ARG A 12 1.52 5.08 7.23
CA ARG A 12 2.85 4.65 7.70
C ARG A 12 2.92 3.15 7.96
N GLU A 13 1.91 2.57 8.61
CA GLU A 13 1.84 1.10 8.79
C GLU A 13 1.83 0.36 7.44
N LEU A 14 1.12 0.89 6.43
CA LEU A 14 1.12 0.33 5.08
C LEU A 14 2.52 0.35 4.46
N ALA A 15 3.25 1.47 4.57
CA ALA A 15 4.62 1.58 4.06
C ALA A 15 5.56 0.54 4.72
N VAL A 16 5.52 0.44 6.05
CA VAL A 16 6.30 -0.55 6.81
C VAL A 16 5.97 -1.98 6.37
N SER A 17 4.69 -2.30 6.19
CA SER A 17 4.27 -3.64 5.73
C SER A 17 4.78 -3.95 4.31
N ASN A 18 4.75 -2.96 3.41
CA ASN A 18 5.28 -3.11 2.06
C ASN A 18 6.81 -3.30 2.05
N ASP A 19 7.55 -2.59 2.90
CA ASP A 19 8.99 -2.80 3.03
C ASP A 19 9.31 -4.19 3.61
N LYS A 20 8.50 -4.69 4.55
CA LYS A 20 8.66 -6.06 5.06
C LYS A 20 8.45 -7.11 3.97
N ILE A 21 7.51 -6.89 3.05
CA ILE A 21 7.32 -7.79 1.88
C ILE A 21 8.57 -7.81 1.01
N ARG A 22 9.18 -6.65 0.73
CA ARG A 22 10.42 -6.57 -0.05
C ARG A 22 11.56 -7.30 0.63
N GLU A 23 11.70 -7.13 1.95
CA GLU A 23 12.70 -7.81 2.76
C GLU A 23 12.55 -9.34 2.68
N ILE A 24 11.33 -9.86 2.87
CA ILE A 24 11.04 -11.30 2.78
C ILE A 24 11.40 -11.87 1.40
N ILE A 25 11.04 -11.15 0.34
CA ILE A 25 11.34 -11.54 -1.05
C ILE A 25 12.85 -11.54 -1.32
N HIS A 26 13.60 -10.65 -0.68
CA HIS A 26 15.04 -10.53 -0.83
C HIS A 26 15.80 -11.60 -0.05
N GLN A 27 15.51 -11.75 1.25
CA GLN A 27 16.22 -12.66 2.16
C GLN A 27 15.87 -14.13 1.94
N ARG A 28 14.57 -14.43 1.73
CA ARG A 28 14.04 -15.79 1.51
C ARG A 28 14.45 -16.81 2.58
N GLU A 29 14.62 -16.36 3.81
CA GLU A 29 15.01 -17.21 4.92
C GLU A 29 13.84 -18.08 5.40
N GLY A 30 14.14 -19.33 5.79
CA GLY A 30 13.19 -20.26 6.37
C GLY A 30 11.89 -20.41 5.56
N ASN A 31 10.75 -20.26 6.23
CA ASN A 31 9.41 -20.41 5.65
C ASN A 31 8.91 -19.10 4.98
N TRP A 32 9.79 -18.41 4.24
CA TRP A 32 9.52 -17.08 3.67
C TRP A 32 8.22 -16.98 2.87
N ARG A 33 7.79 -18.04 2.17
CA ARG A 33 6.52 -18.05 1.43
C ARG A 33 5.31 -17.91 2.35
N LEU A 34 5.31 -18.57 3.50
CA LEU A 34 4.25 -18.46 4.49
C LEU A 34 4.22 -17.05 5.09
N GLU A 35 5.39 -16.49 5.38
CA GLU A 35 5.51 -15.11 5.87
C GLU A 35 5.03 -14.10 4.82
N LEU A 36 5.37 -14.31 3.54
CA LEU A 36 4.89 -13.49 2.44
C LEU A 36 3.36 -13.52 2.33
N VAL A 37 2.73 -14.70 2.47
CA VAL A 37 1.26 -14.81 2.52
C VAL A 37 0.68 -14.01 3.69
N ARG A 38 1.27 -14.12 4.89
CA ARG A 38 0.82 -13.37 6.07
C ARG A 38 0.93 -11.86 5.85
N GLN A 39 2.05 -11.40 5.30
CA GLN A 39 2.26 -9.98 5.04
C GLN A 39 1.34 -9.45 3.92
N ARG A 40 1.11 -10.21 2.84
CA ARG A 40 0.15 -9.83 1.80
C ARG A 40 -1.28 -9.68 2.36
N ARG A 41 -1.69 -10.56 3.27
CA ARG A 41 -2.98 -10.42 3.97
C ARG A 41 -3.03 -9.16 4.84
N ARG A 42 -1.98 -8.89 5.62
CA ARG A 42 -1.87 -7.66 6.41
C ARG A 42 -1.96 -6.41 5.53
N LEU A 43 -1.27 -6.41 4.40
CA LEU A 43 -1.28 -5.31 3.44
C LEU A 43 -2.70 -5.04 2.91
N ILE A 44 -3.47 -6.09 2.57
CA ILE A 44 -4.86 -5.95 2.15
C ILE A 44 -5.73 -5.35 3.26
N THR A 45 -5.59 -5.82 4.51
CA THR A 45 -6.31 -5.24 5.65
C THR A 45 -6.01 -3.75 5.80
N LEU A 46 -4.74 -3.35 5.74
CA LEU A 46 -4.33 -1.94 5.82
C LEU A 46 -4.91 -1.09 4.69
N ILE A 47 -4.98 -1.64 3.47
CA ILE A 47 -5.60 -0.96 2.32
C ILE A 47 -7.11 -0.75 2.56
N CYS A 48 -7.82 -1.76 3.06
CA CYS A 48 -9.24 -1.64 3.38
C CYS A 48 -9.49 -0.61 4.50
N ASP A 49 -8.66 -0.62 5.54
CA ASP A 49 -8.75 0.35 6.64
C ASP A 49 -8.55 1.79 6.12
N LEU A 50 -7.55 2.00 5.26
CA LEU A 50 -7.29 3.29 4.61
C LEU A 50 -8.46 3.72 3.73
N GLU A 51 -9.04 2.83 2.95
CA GLU A 51 -10.19 3.12 2.09
C GLU A 51 -11.40 3.58 2.91
N MET A 52 -11.63 2.94 4.06
CA MET A 52 -12.67 3.36 5.01
C MET A 52 -12.37 4.72 5.63
N LEU A 53 -11.12 4.98 6.04
CA LEU A 53 -10.71 6.27 6.60
C LEU A 53 -10.86 7.41 5.59
N LEU A 54 -10.41 7.20 4.35
CA LEU A 54 -10.53 8.17 3.27
C LEU A 54 -11.97 8.43 2.89
N SER A 55 -12.81 7.40 2.84
CA SER A 55 -14.23 7.56 2.56
C SER A 55 -14.95 8.34 3.66
N ARG A 56 -14.61 8.11 4.93
CA ARG A 56 -15.09 8.91 6.06
C ARG A 56 -14.60 10.36 6.00
N ALA A 57 -13.34 10.58 5.64
CA ALA A 57 -12.77 11.91 5.52
C ALA A 57 -13.46 12.72 4.40
N LEU A 58 -13.71 12.10 3.24
CA LEU A 58 -14.39 12.74 2.10
C LEU A 58 -15.88 12.98 2.30
N ALA A 59 -16.50 12.37 3.32
CA ALA A 59 -17.87 12.70 3.71
C ALA A 59 -17.98 14.13 4.29
N ASN A 60 -16.87 14.71 4.73
CA ASN A 60 -16.79 16.12 5.11
C ASN A 60 -16.64 17.01 3.86
N PRO A 61 -17.58 17.93 3.56
CA PRO A 61 -17.46 18.83 2.41
C PRO A 61 -16.23 19.73 2.43
N ALA A 62 -15.67 19.99 3.62
CA ALA A 62 -14.45 20.77 3.81
C ALA A 62 -13.16 19.91 3.75
N ALA A 63 -13.25 18.65 3.33
CA ALA A 63 -12.08 17.78 3.20
C ALA A 63 -11.05 18.40 2.23
N PRO A 64 -9.75 18.40 2.59
CA PRO A 64 -8.70 18.84 1.68
C PRO A 64 -8.71 18.06 0.36
N GLY A 65 -8.40 18.72 -0.76
CA GLY A 65 -8.33 18.07 -2.07
C GLY A 65 -7.34 16.90 -2.10
N GLU A 66 -6.28 16.99 -1.30
CA GLU A 66 -5.25 15.96 -1.13
C GLU A 66 -5.84 14.62 -0.61
N VAL A 67 -6.96 14.65 0.11
CA VAL A 67 -7.66 13.42 0.56
C VAL A 67 -8.27 12.69 -0.63
N ARG A 68 -8.79 13.42 -1.62
CA ARG A 68 -9.35 12.82 -2.85
C ARG A 68 -8.24 12.21 -3.68
N ASP A 69 -7.15 12.94 -3.90
CA ASP A 69 -5.99 12.45 -4.64
C ASP A 69 -5.40 11.19 -3.99
N MET A 70 -5.31 11.17 -2.66
CA MET A 70 -4.85 10.00 -1.90
C MET A 70 -5.77 8.79 -2.08
N LYS A 71 -7.10 9.00 -2.16
CA LYS A 71 -8.07 7.93 -2.43
C LYS A 71 -7.95 7.36 -3.85
N GLU A 72 -7.78 8.22 -4.84
CA GLU A 72 -7.56 7.79 -6.23
C GLU A 72 -6.25 7.00 -6.36
N ALA A 73 -5.18 7.48 -5.73
CA ALA A 73 -3.89 6.78 -5.69
C ALA A 73 -4.00 5.41 -4.98
N LEU A 74 -4.72 5.33 -3.87
CA LEU A 74 -4.96 4.07 -3.14
C LEU A 74 -5.72 3.07 -4.02
N PHE A 75 -6.74 3.52 -4.74
CA PHE A 75 -7.52 2.67 -5.65
C PHE A 75 -6.66 2.08 -6.76
N HIS A 76 -5.83 2.90 -7.42
CA HIS A 76 -4.91 2.43 -8.45
C HIS A 76 -3.86 1.46 -7.89
N MET A 77 -3.30 1.75 -6.73
CA MET A 77 -2.35 0.86 -6.05
C MET A 77 -2.99 -0.48 -5.70
N ARG A 78 -4.21 -0.49 -5.14
CA ARG A 78 -4.97 -1.71 -4.84
C ARG A 78 -5.21 -2.55 -6.10
N THR A 79 -5.61 -1.91 -7.20
CA THR A 79 -5.90 -2.59 -8.46
C THR A 79 -4.65 -3.29 -9.01
N ILE A 80 -3.53 -2.57 -9.11
CA ILE A 80 -2.27 -3.13 -9.62
C ILE A 80 -1.73 -4.22 -8.68
N LEU A 81 -1.83 -4.03 -7.37
CA LEU A 81 -1.44 -5.03 -6.39
C LEU A 81 -2.26 -6.31 -6.51
N ALA A 82 -3.59 -6.21 -6.70
CA ALA A 82 -4.45 -7.36 -6.87
C ALA A 82 -4.08 -8.16 -8.12
N HIS A 83 -3.85 -7.49 -9.25
CA HIS A 83 -3.36 -8.14 -10.47
C HIS A 83 -2.01 -8.81 -10.25
N HIS A 84 -1.04 -8.12 -9.64
CA HIS A 84 0.26 -8.69 -9.33
C HIS A 84 0.16 -9.96 -8.46
N GLN A 85 -0.65 -9.93 -7.40
CA GLN A 85 -0.77 -11.06 -6.48
C GLN A 85 -1.53 -12.24 -7.08
N ALA A 86 -2.46 -11.99 -8.02
CA ALA A 86 -3.16 -13.03 -8.77
C ALA A 86 -2.25 -13.71 -9.79
N SER A 87 -1.45 -12.93 -10.52
CA SER A 87 -0.48 -13.46 -11.50
C SER A 87 0.72 -14.13 -10.84
N TRP A 88 1.09 -13.67 -9.63
CA TRP A 88 2.27 -14.14 -8.90
C TRP A 88 1.92 -14.60 -7.48
N PRO A 89 1.23 -15.75 -7.32
CA PRO A 89 0.88 -16.29 -6.02
C PRO A 89 2.13 -16.60 -5.19
N ALA A 90 2.11 -16.26 -3.89
CA ALA A 90 3.27 -16.44 -3.01
C ALA A 90 3.72 -17.92 -2.89
N ALA A 91 2.79 -18.87 -3.01
CA ALA A 91 3.07 -20.30 -2.94
C ALA A 91 3.94 -20.79 -4.11
N THR A 92 3.77 -20.22 -5.29
CA THR A 92 4.44 -20.61 -6.53
C THR A 92 5.37 -19.53 -7.07
N LEU A 93 5.67 -18.52 -6.26
CA LEU A 93 6.43 -17.35 -6.70
C LEU A 93 7.85 -17.76 -7.10
N ASP A 94 8.18 -17.47 -8.36
CA ASP A 94 9.54 -17.37 -8.88
C ASP A 94 9.84 -15.91 -9.23
N THR A 95 10.80 -15.37 -8.52
CA THR A 95 11.22 -13.96 -8.60
C THR A 95 12.26 -13.69 -9.68
N GLY A 96 12.82 -14.74 -10.29
CA GLY A 96 13.83 -14.60 -11.34
C GLY A 96 13.23 -14.33 -12.72
N ILE A 97 11.90 -14.45 -12.85
CA ILE A 97 11.17 -14.24 -14.09
C ILE A 97 11.08 -12.73 -14.39
N GLU A 98 11.43 -12.35 -15.62
CA GLU A 98 11.40 -10.95 -16.08
C GLU A 98 10.03 -10.30 -15.90
N ASP A 99 8.96 -11.00 -16.30
CA ASP A 99 7.57 -10.52 -16.15
C ASP A 99 7.20 -10.26 -14.68
N TYR A 100 7.73 -11.05 -13.75
CA TYR A 100 7.54 -10.80 -12.33
C TYR A 100 8.23 -9.49 -11.91
N LEU A 101 9.47 -9.26 -12.33
CA LEU A 101 10.23 -8.05 -12.00
C LEU A 101 9.55 -6.80 -12.57
N LEU A 102 9.05 -6.87 -13.81
CA LEU A 102 8.26 -5.80 -14.43
C LEU A 102 6.98 -5.53 -13.62
N SER A 103 6.23 -6.58 -13.28
CA SER A 103 5.01 -6.46 -12.47
C SER A 103 5.30 -5.88 -11.08
N ALA A 104 6.38 -6.32 -10.42
CA ALA A 104 6.80 -5.81 -9.12
C ALA A 104 7.22 -4.33 -9.18
N ASN A 105 7.87 -3.90 -10.27
CA ASN A 105 8.19 -2.50 -10.51
C ASN A 105 6.92 -1.63 -10.67
N HIS A 106 5.91 -2.10 -11.42
CA HIS A 106 4.64 -1.38 -11.50
C HIS A 106 3.95 -1.25 -10.14
N VAL A 107 3.98 -2.30 -9.30
CA VAL A 107 3.49 -2.21 -7.91
C VAL A 107 4.27 -1.15 -7.14
N ARG A 108 5.61 -1.18 -7.21
CA ARG A 108 6.49 -0.21 -6.55
C ARG A 108 6.17 1.23 -6.94
N GLU A 109 5.98 1.50 -8.22
CA GLU A 109 5.62 2.84 -8.72
C GLU A 109 4.31 3.34 -8.13
N ARG A 110 3.28 2.48 -8.03
CA ARG A 110 2.00 2.87 -7.42
C ARG A 110 2.12 3.14 -5.93
N PHE A 111 2.93 2.38 -5.21
CA PHE A 111 3.26 2.68 -3.82
C PHE A 111 3.96 4.04 -3.67
N LEU A 112 4.89 4.38 -4.57
CA LEU A 112 5.57 5.68 -4.57
C LEU A 112 4.60 6.83 -4.88
N THR A 113 3.70 6.67 -5.85
CA THR A 113 2.65 7.65 -6.13
C THR A 113 1.77 7.88 -4.90
N PHE A 114 1.28 6.81 -4.27
CA PHE A 114 0.49 6.91 -3.05
C PHE A 114 1.26 7.62 -1.91
N ALA A 115 2.53 7.26 -1.70
CA ALA A 115 3.38 7.89 -0.69
C ALA A 115 3.55 9.41 -0.93
N ALA A 116 3.70 9.85 -2.19
CA ALA A 116 3.78 11.27 -2.52
C ALA A 116 2.50 12.04 -2.13
N HIS A 117 1.32 11.43 -2.26
CA HIS A 117 0.06 12.04 -1.79
C HIS A 117 -0.05 12.07 -0.27
N VAL A 118 0.44 11.04 0.42
CA VAL A 118 0.55 11.03 1.90
C VAL A 118 1.45 12.16 2.38
N GLU A 119 2.60 12.39 1.74
CA GLU A 119 3.52 13.47 2.08
C GLU A 119 2.90 14.85 1.88
N LYS A 120 2.22 15.08 0.75
CA LYS A 120 1.48 16.33 0.50
C LYS A 120 0.44 16.60 1.58
N LEU A 121 -0.37 15.60 1.91
CA LEU A 121 -1.37 15.72 2.97
C LEU A 121 -0.70 15.99 4.33
N SER A 122 0.36 15.25 4.68
CA SER A 122 1.10 15.43 5.93
C SER A 122 1.68 16.84 6.06
N ALA A 123 2.26 17.39 4.99
CA ALA A 123 2.84 18.73 4.99
C ALA A 123 1.81 19.82 5.35
N ARG A 124 0.56 19.68 4.87
CA ARG A 124 -0.53 20.61 5.15
C ARG A 124 -0.89 20.72 6.64
N PHE A 125 -0.70 19.66 7.42
CA PHE A 125 -1.08 19.63 8.83
C PHE A 125 0.12 19.84 9.78
N ARG A 126 1.31 20.13 9.23
CA ARG A 126 2.50 20.55 9.98
C ARG A 126 2.60 22.08 10.09
N THR A 127 1.87 22.82 9.25
CA THR A 127 1.73 24.28 9.26
C THR A 127 0.53 24.69 10.10
#